data_AF-A0A645DFR6-F1
#
_entry.id   AF-A0A645DFR6-F1
#
_cell.length_a   1.000
_cell.length_b   1.000
_cell.length_c   1.000
_cell.angle_alpha   90.00
_cell.angle_beta   90.00
_cell.angle_gamma   90.00
#
_symmetry.space_group_name_H-M   'P 1'
#
loop_
_entity.id
_entity.type
_entity.pdbx_description
1 polymer ?
#
loop_
_entity_poly.entity_id
_entity_poly.type
_entity_poly.pdbx_seq_one_letter_code
_entity_poly.pdbx_strand_id
1 'polypeptide(L)'
;MKLNHFDDWDDFLIISREIKNDDNLAIVMSRPFQQSYHKKMSRIPDYLDKYFKSNNFMLIYPIHDSRLSDTANEPGNVSMNYPIESFEEFSKVISGLFRKR
;
A
#
# COMPACT_ATOMS: atom_id res chain seq x y z
N MET A 1 -24.18 -2.67 -4.14
CA MET A 1 -22.77 -2.23 -4.14
C MET A 1 -22.69 -0.99 -5.01
N LYS A 2 -22.30 0.16 -4.46
CA LYS A 2 -22.15 1.42 -5.22
C LYS A 2 -20.66 1.62 -5.50
N LEU A 3 -20.32 1.85 -6.76
CA LEU A 3 -18.96 2.18 -7.18
C LEU A 3 -18.95 3.65 -7.59
N ASN A 4 -18.04 4.41 -7.01
CA ASN A 4 -17.82 5.81 -7.37
C ASN A 4 -16.47 5.90 -8.07
N HIS A 5 -16.43 6.58 -9.21
CA HIS A 5 -15.18 6.83 -9.91
C HIS A 5 -14.38 7.90 -9.16
N PHE A 6 -13.08 7.66 -8.99
CA PHE A 6 -12.16 8.60 -8.36
C PHE A 6 -10.90 8.73 -9.21
N ASP A 7 -10.79 9.82 -9.97
CA ASP A 7 -9.64 10.10 -10.84
C ASP A 7 -8.70 11.17 -10.27
N ASP A 8 -9.19 11.98 -9.35
CA ASP A 8 -8.48 13.18 -8.96
C ASP A 8 -7.55 12.95 -7.79
N TRP A 9 -6.31 12.60 -8.12
CA TRP A 9 -5.24 12.47 -7.12
C TRP A 9 -4.89 13.81 -6.42
N ASP A 10 -5.29 15.00 -6.91
CA ASP A 10 -5.16 16.26 -6.12
C ASP A 10 -6.06 16.21 -4.89
N ASP A 11 -7.25 15.68 -5.05
CA ASP A 11 -8.31 15.68 -4.05
C ASP A 11 -8.39 14.38 -3.26
N PHE A 12 -7.31 13.60 -3.17
CA PHE A 12 -7.30 12.35 -2.40
C PHE A 12 -7.83 12.53 -0.97
N LEU A 13 -7.57 13.67 -0.33
CA LEU A 13 -8.06 13.97 1.01
C LEU A 13 -9.58 14.11 1.10
N ILE A 14 -10.30 14.30 0.00
CA ILE A 14 -11.76 14.44 0.02
C ILE A 14 -12.43 13.17 0.57
N ILE A 15 -11.83 11.99 0.31
CA ILE A 15 -12.36 10.69 0.78
C ILE A 15 -12.32 10.58 2.30
N SER A 16 -11.46 11.36 2.99
CA SER A 16 -11.40 11.37 4.46
C SER A 16 -12.71 11.79 5.12
N ARG A 17 -13.56 12.52 4.39
CA ARG A 17 -14.87 12.96 4.87
C ARG A 17 -15.94 11.87 4.74
N GLU A 18 -15.71 10.89 3.88
CA GLU A 18 -16.69 9.83 3.58
C GLU A 18 -16.38 8.53 4.33
N ILE A 19 -15.12 8.34 4.71
CA ILE A 19 -14.61 7.13 5.36
C ILE A 19 -14.87 7.17 6.86
N LYS A 20 -15.48 6.10 7.37
CA LYS A 20 -15.68 5.88 8.80
C LYS A 20 -14.55 5.05 9.38
N ASN A 21 -14.40 5.05 10.71
CA ASN A 21 -13.31 4.32 11.39
C ASN A 21 -13.37 2.80 11.20
N ASP A 22 -14.56 2.24 10.94
CA ASP A 22 -14.77 0.81 10.69
C ASP A 22 -14.60 0.42 9.22
N ASP A 23 -14.32 1.38 8.33
CA ASP A 23 -14.05 1.13 6.92
C ASP A 23 -12.57 0.79 6.66
N ASN A 24 -12.34 0.02 5.58
CA ASN A 24 -11.01 -0.35 5.09
C ASN A 24 -10.70 0.34 3.75
N LEU A 25 -9.47 0.84 3.64
CA LEU A 25 -8.91 1.43 2.43
C LEU A 25 -7.99 0.45 1.70
N ALA A 26 -8.36 0.04 0.49
CA ALA A 26 -7.45 -0.66 -0.43
C ALA A 26 -6.98 0.31 -1.52
N ILE A 27 -5.69 0.61 -1.56
CA ILE A 27 -5.11 1.59 -2.49
C ILE A 27 -4.09 0.90 -3.36
N VAL A 28 -4.35 0.88 -4.67
CA VAL A 28 -3.46 0.33 -5.68
C VAL A 28 -2.62 1.45 -6.28
N MET A 29 -1.30 1.36 -6.16
CA MET A 29 -0.37 2.37 -6.63
C MET A 29 0.68 1.77 -7.55
N SER A 30 1.14 2.55 -8.51
CA SER A 30 2.30 2.19 -9.30
C SER A 30 3.58 2.63 -8.60
N ARG A 31 4.70 1.98 -8.93
CA ARG A 31 6.03 2.42 -8.46
C ARG A 31 6.53 3.59 -9.31
N PRO A 32 7.41 4.46 -8.78
CA PRO A 32 8.08 5.46 -9.58
C PRO A 32 8.66 4.88 -10.88
N PHE A 33 8.68 5.69 -11.94
CA PHE A 33 9.19 5.32 -13.26
C PHE A 33 8.41 4.23 -14.02
N GLN A 34 7.22 3.85 -13.54
CA GLN A 34 6.29 2.94 -14.24
C GLN A 34 5.21 3.70 -15.00
N GLN A 35 4.61 3.08 -16.03
CA GLN A 35 3.66 3.74 -16.93
C GLN A 35 2.41 4.29 -16.22
N SER A 36 1.90 3.57 -15.21
CA SER A 36 0.73 3.97 -14.43
C SER A 36 1.08 4.85 -13.23
N TYR A 37 2.33 5.30 -13.09
CA TYR A 37 2.74 6.15 -11.98
C TYR A 37 2.22 7.58 -12.14
N HIS A 38 1.52 8.03 -11.10
CA HIS A 38 1.13 9.44 -10.96
C HIS A 38 1.98 10.09 -9.87
N LYS A 39 2.58 11.27 -10.14
CA LYS A 39 3.52 11.94 -9.22
C LYS A 39 2.98 12.11 -7.79
N LYS A 40 1.68 12.31 -7.63
CA LYS A 40 1.01 12.48 -6.33
C LYS A 40 0.89 11.20 -5.52
N MET A 41 1.07 10.02 -6.13
CA MET A 41 1.14 8.74 -5.39
C MET A 41 2.24 8.77 -4.32
N SER A 42 3.33 9.54 -4.55
CA SER A 42 4.39 9.75 -3.55
C SER A 42 3.91 10.35 -2.23
N ARG A 43 2.80 11.11 -2.22
CA ARG A 43 2.25 11.78 -1.03
C ARG A 43 1.19 10.96 -0.29
N ILE A 44 0.72 9.87 -0.89
CA ILE A 44 -0.34 9.03 -0.32
C ILE A 44 0.06 8.47 1.05
N PRO A 45 1.27 7.94 1.27
CA PRO A 45 1.70 7.49 2.60
C PRO A 45 1.62 8.59 3.66
N ASP A 46 2.05 9.82 3.34
CA ASP A 46 2.00 10.95 4.27
C ASP A 46 0.55 11.32 4.63
N TYR A 47 -0.37 11.22 3.67
CA TYR A 47 -1.80 11.46 3.93
C TYR A 47 -2.42 10.36 4.77
N LEU A 48 -2.05 9.11 4.55
CA LEU A 48 -2.50 7.98 5.37
C LEU A 48 -2.05 8.14 6.81
N ASP A 49 -0.77 8.45 7.03
CA ASP A 49 -0.27 8.73 8.37
C ASP A 49 -0.99 9.93 8.98
N LYS A 50 -1.22 11.02 8.25
CA LYS A 50 -1.80 12.22 8.87
C LYS A 50 -3.30 12.12 9.15
N TYR A 51 -4.09 11.55 8.24
CA TYR A 51 -5.54 11.68 8.25
C TYR A 51 -6.30 10.36 8.49
N PHE A 52 -5.65 9.21 8.31
CA PHE A 52 -6.29 7.89 8.36
C PHE A 52 -5.73 7.01 9.48
N LYS A 53 -5.22 7.61 10.56
CA LYS A 53 -4.62 6.90 11.71
C LYS A 53 -5.56 5.89 12.39
N SER A 54 -6.86 6.15 12.35
CA SER A 54 -7.89 5.29 12.94
C SER A 54 -8.43 4.23 11.97
N ASN A 55 -7.96 4.22 10.72
CA ASN A 55 -8.43 3.32 9.68
C ASN A 55 -7.41 2.23 9.37
N ASN A 56 -7.92 1.05 9.03
CA ASN A 56 -7.10 0.02 8.40
C ASN A 56 -6.94 0.33 6.91
N PHE A 57 -5.73 0.18 6.40
CA PHE A 57 -5.46 0.36 4.97
C PHE A 57 -4.46 -0.67 4.45
N MET A 58 -4.56 -0.94 3.14
CA MET A 58 -3.65 -1.79 2.38
C MET A 58 -3.08 -0.98 1.21
N LEU A 59 -1.75 -0.88 1.16
CA LEU A 59 -1.04 -0.30 0.02
C LEU A 59 -0.54 -1.42 -0.89
N ILE A 60 -1.12 -1.51 -2.09
CA ILE A 60 -0.85 -2.55 -3.05
C ILE A 60 -0.01 -1.95 -4.18
N TYR A 61 1.17 -2.51 -4.42
CA TYR A 61 2.03 -2.15 -5.55
C TYR A 61 2.10 -3.33 -6.52
N PRO A 62 1.28 -3.33 -7.60
CA PRO A 62 1.29 -4.42 -8.56
C PRO A 62 2.68 -4.58 -9.19
N ILE A 63 3.12 -5.82 -9.32
CA ILE A 63 4.30 -6.16 -10.08
C ILE A 63 3.86 -6.24 -11.55
N HIS A 64 4.38 -5.34 -12.39
CA HIS A 64 4.30 -5.54 -13.83
C HIS A 64 5.47 -6.42 -14.23
N ASP A 65 5.18 -7.63 -14.70
CA ASP A 65 6.20 -8.50 -15.29
C ASP A 65 6.58 -7.96 -16.67
N SER A 66 7.51 -7.00 -16.68
CA SER A 66 8.30 -6.68 -17.87
C SER A 66 9.70 -7.29 -17.76
N ARG A 67 9.79 -8.48 -17.16
CA ARG A 67 10.96 -9.35 -17.01
C ARG A 67 11.95 -8.95 -15.91
N LEU A 68 12.56 -9.97 -15.33
CA LEU A 68 13.71 -10.03 -14.41
C LEU A 68 14.94 -9.14 -14.73
N SER A 69 14.88 -8.12 -15.60
CA SER A 69 16.10 -7.57 -16.21
C SER A 69 16.73 -6.32 -15.56
N ASP A 70 16.02 -5.41 -14.87
CA ASP A 70 16.67 -4.11 -14.57
C ASP A 70 16.50 -3.52 -13.16
N THR A 71 15.59 -4.03 -12.31
CA THR A 71 15.32 -3.43 -10.98
C THR A 71 16.23 -3.89 -9.85
N ALA A 72 17.14 -4.84 -10.09
CA ALA A 72 18.12 -5.29 -9.10
C ALA A 72 19.15 -4.22 -8.70
N ASN A 73 19.21 -3.09 -9.42
CA ASN A 73 20.26 -2.07 -9.25
C ASN A 73 19.79 -0.74 -8.63
N GLU A 74 18.55 -0.60 -8.15
CA GLU A 74 18.10 0.63 -7.47
C GLU A 74 18.35 0.58 -5.95
N PRO A 75 19.18 1.50 -5.39
CA PRO A 75 19.61 1.47 -3.98
C PRO A 75 18.52 1.84 -2.94
N GLY A 76 17.25 1.85 -3.33
CA GLY A 76 16.09 2.10 -2.45
C GLY A 76 15.14 0.91 -2.30
N ASN A 77 15.35 -0.20 -3.01
CA ASN A 77 14.44 -1.35 -3.01
C ASN A 77 14.62 -2.31 -1.81
N VAL A 78 15.01 -1.78 -0.65
CA VAL A 78 15.23 -2.58 0.57
C VAL A 78 13.94 -3.25 1.05
N SER A 79 12.77 -2.64 0.80
CA SER A 79 11.47 -3.23 1.12
C SER A 79 11.04 -4.37 0.20
N MET A 80 11.70 -4.59 -0.94
CA MET A 80 11.33 -5.68 -1.88
C MET A 80 12.18 -6.94 -1.73
N ASN A 81 13.15 -6.91 -0.82
CA ASN A 81 13.90 -8.08 -0.35
C ASN A 81 13.27 -8.74 0.88
N TYR A 82 11.96 -8.60 1.09
CA TYR A 82 11.24 -9.53 1.95
C TYR A 82 10.51 -10.54 1.06
N PRO A 83 11.15 -11.67 0.71
CA PRO A 83 10.48 -12.82 0.13
C PRO A 83 9.26 -13.20 0.96
N ILE A 84 8.36 -13.96 0.35
CA ILE A 84 7.15 -14.56 0.95
C ILE A 84 7.46 -15.27 2.30
N GLU A 85 8.71 -15.67 2.54
CA GLU A 85 9.26 -16.12 3.82
C GLU A 85 8.90 -15.17 5.01
N SER A 86 8.86 -13.86 4.76
CA SER A 86 8.48 -12.85 5.74
C SER A 86 7.02 -12.93 6.20
N PHE A 87 6.11 -13.37 5.33
CA PHE A 87 4.70 -13.54 5.68
C PHE A 87 4.49 -14.79 6.52
N GLU A 88 5.27 -15.85 6.27
CA GLU A 88 5.26 -17.07 7.07
C GLU A 88 5.90 -16.83 8.45
N GLU A 89 7.00 -16.08 8.50
CA GLU A 89 7.63 -15.64 9.75
C GLU A 89 6.71 -14.71 10.55
N PHE A 90 6.07 -13.75 9.88
CA PHE A 90 5.03 -12.90 10.47
C PHE A 90 3.87 -13.74 11.04
N SER A 91 3.35 -14.70 10.27
CA SER A 91 2.30 -15.62 10.69
C SER A 91 2.71 -16.43 11.93
N LYS A 92 3.97 -16.87 12.01
CA LYS A 92 4.51 -17.61 13.15
C LYS A 92 4.63 -16.75 14.41
N VAL A 93 5.10 -15.51 14.28
CA VAL A 93 5.20 -14.56 15.39
C VAL A 93 3.81 -14.20 15.92
N ILE A 94 2.87 -13.90 15.01
CA ILE A 94 1.47 -13.61 15.33
C ILE A 94 0.82 -14.81 16.02
N SER A 95 1.01 -16.02 15.51
CA SER A 95 0.51 -17.26 16.14
C SER A 95 1.09 -17.48 17.53
N GLY A 96 2.35 -17.14 17.76
CA GLY A 96 2.99 -17.19 19.07
C GLY A 96 2.40 -16.21 20.08
N LEU A 97 2.04 -15.00 19.63
CA LEU A 97 1.38 -13.99 20.44
C LEU A 97 -0.04 -14.40 20.85
N PHE A 98 -0.79 -15.04 19.95
CA PHE A 98 -2.16 -15.49 20.20
C PHE A 98 -2.26 -16.79 21.02
N ARG A 99 -1.20 -17.60 21.06
CA ARG A 99 -1.15 -18.84 21.83
C ARG A 99 -0.84 -18.63 23.32
N LYS A 100 -0.44 -17.43 23.74
CA LYS A 100 -0.06 -17.12 25.13
C LYS A 100 -1.17 -16.38 25.91
N ARG A 101 -2.41 -16.85 25.77
CA ARG A 101 -3.53 -16.54 26.66
C ARG A 101 -4.22 -17.81 27.09
#